data_AF-A0A7C6DTM4-F1
#
_entry.id   AF-A0A7C6DTM4-F1
#
_cell.length_a   1.000
_cell.length_b   1.000
_cell.length_c   1.000
_cell.angle_alpha   90.00
_cell.angle_beta   90.00
_cell.angle_gamma   90.00
#
_symmetry.space_group_name_H-M   'P 1'
#
loop_
_entity.id
_entity.type
_entity.pdbx_description
1 polymer ?
#
loop_
_entity_poly.entity_id
_entity_poly.type
_entity_poly.pdbx_seq_one_letter_code
_entity_poly.pdbx_strand_id
1 'polypeptide(L)'
;MIAVDDAHATGQRELRATAIPTGLLALAVCLYLTSETQADPDLWGHLRFGLDNLATRSIARIDPYSFVTAGTEWINHEWLAEVIFALVYSLGGATALIGLKTVLALCVGAIVLSEVVHHGVPLIRSLVPFCLMLFISRIASLTVRPHIFTLVCFSLTVWAISRREAGSRWSLWLLPPLFALWVNLHGGFLAGIGVLSVWMAMRVVSAAHQVRFRPCPFAREIWPDALPITVAFLATLVNPYFVGLWTFLLRTATIPRPEITEWAPLPIVGLLGALYFGTLALTGAAIRCSRQPFSLASSSVYACLVILPLVAVRHLPLMAIGTTLLAVPHFRSAFERWLGEYRPPAARLVAVPLIVISAVVGYLISVPLTLRGSRS
;
A
#
# COMPACT_ATOMS: atom_id res chain seq x y z
N MET A 1 -18.86 23.50 -38.67
CA MET A 1 -19.32 23.04 -37.34
C MET A 1 -19.38 21.51 -37.26
N ILE A 2 -19.98 20.82 -38.25
CA ILE A 2 -20.11 19.34 -38.27
C ILE A 2 -18.76 18.58 -38.30
N ALA A 3 -17.75 19.06 -39.04
CA ALA A 3 -16.45 18.38 -39.12
C ALA A 3 -15.59 18.45 -37.84
N VAL A 4 -15.87 19.39 -36.94
CA VAL A 4 -15.16 19.52 -35.65
C VAL A 4 -15.71 18.52 -34.63
N ASP A 5 -17.02 18.25 -34.67
CA ASP A 5 -17.67 17.26 -33.81
C ASP A 5 -17.28 15.82 -34.18
N ASP A 6 -17.12 15.50 -35.47
CA ASP A 6 -16.67 14.18 -35.93
C ASP A 6 -15.21 13.89 -35.56
N ALA A 7 -14.31 14.89 -35.65
CA ALA A 7 -12.92 14.75 -35.23
C ALA A 7 -12.81 14.52 -33.71
N HIS A 8 -13.66 15.18 -32.92
CA HIS A 8 -13.75 14.97 -31.48
C HIS A 8 -14.33 13.58 -31.12
N ALA A 9 -15.34 13.11 -31.83
CA ALA A 9 -15.92 11.78 -31.63
C ALA A 9 -14.93 10.65 -32.00
N THR A 10 -14.16 10.83 -33.07
CA THR A 10 -13.16 9.87 -33.55
C THR A 10 -11.97 9.78 -32.59
N GLY A 11 -11.44 10.92 -32.11
CA GLY A 11 -10.37 10.95 -31.11
C GLY A 11 -10.79 10.33 -29.77
N GLN A 12 -12.05 10.51 -29.34
CA GLN A 12 -12.56 9.84 -28.14
C GLN A 12 -12.70 8.32 -28.31
N ARG A 13 -13.01 7.82 -29.52
CA ARG A 13 -13.05 6.39 -29.82
C ARG A 13 -11.65 5.76 -29.79
N GLU A 14 -10.65 6.38 -30.39
CA GLU A 14 -9.26 5.88 -30.40
C GLU A 14 -8.63 5.86 -28.99
N LEU A 15 -8.93 6.86 -28.17
CA LEU A 15 -8.46 6.90 -26.78
C LEU A 15 -9.13 5.83 -25.90
N ARG A 16 -10.41 5.52 -26.13
CA ARG A 16 -11.09 4.38 -25.48
C ARG A 16 -10.54 3.04 -25.98
N ALA A 17 -10.18 2.96 -27.27
CA ALA A 17 -9.60 1.75 -27.87
C ALA A 17 -8.22 1.39 -27.29
N THR A 18 -7.43 2.38 -26.82
CA THR A 18 -6.11 2.14 -26.20
C THR A 18 -6.17 1.97 -24.68
N ALA A 19 -7.13 2.60 -23.99
CA ALA A 19 -7.28 2.50 -22.54
C ALA A 19 -7.66 1.09 -22.06
N ILE A 20 -8.56 0.39 -22.77
CA ILE A 20 -9.02 -0.95 -22.39
C ILE A 20 -7.89 -1.99 -22.49
N PRO A 21 -7.16 -2.13 -23.62
CA PRO A 21 -6.03 -3.05 -23.71
C PRO A 21 -4.92 -2.74 -22.70
N THR A 22 -4.65 -1.46 -22.45
CA THR A 22 -3.65 -1.05 -21.45
C THR A 22 -4.08 -1.43 -20.03
N GLY A 23 -5.36 -1.27 -19.70
CA GLY A 23 -5.92 -1.71 -18.42
C GLY A 23 -5.89 -3.22 -18.24
N LEU A 24 -6.20 -3.97 -19.31
CA LEU A 24 -6.11 -5.43 -19.32
C LEU A 24 -4.66 -5.91 -19.18
N LEU A 25 -3.70 -5.26 -19.86
CA LEU A 25 -2.28 -5.56 -19.73
C LEU A 25 -1.79 -5.30 -18.31
N ALA A 26 -2.14 -4.14 -17.73
CA ALA A 26 -1.80 -3.81 -16.35
C ALA A 26 -2.36 -4.86 -15.37
N LEU A 27 -3.62 -5.28 -15.57
CA LEU A 27 -4.25 -6.33 -14.77
C LEU A 27 -3.54 -7.68 -14.95
N ALA A 28 -3.24 -8.09 -16.18
CA ALA A 28 -2.56 -9.34 -16.47
C ALA A 28 -1.17 -9.39 -15.83
N VAL A 29 -0.41 -8.29 -15.91
CA VAL A 29 0.88 -8.16 -15.22
C VAL A 29 0.72 -8.25 -13.71
N CYS A 30 -0.29 -7.58 -13.13
CA CYS A 30 -0.57 -7.70 -11.70
C CYS A 30 -0.84 -9.15 -11.30
N LEU A 31 -1.75 -9.82 -12.02
CA LEU A 31 -2.13 -11.21 -11.74
C LEU A 31 -0.93 -12.15 -11.84
N TYR A 32 -0.15 -12.02 -12.91
CA TYR A 32 1.06 -12.82 -13.10
C TYR A 32 2.04 -12.64 -11.94
N LEU A 33 2.39 -11.40 -11.59
CA LEU A 33 3.37 -11.11 -10.54
C LEU A 33 2.87 -11.47 -9.12
N THR A 34 1.56 -11.48 -8.88
CA THR A 34 1.00 -11.69 -7.53
C THR A 34 0.54 -13.12 -7.28
N SER A 35 0.25 -13.89 -8.33
CA SER A 35 -0.16 -15.29 -8.22
C SER A 35 0.97 -16.22 -7.80
N GLU A 36 2.21 -15.91 -8.18
CA GLU A 36 3.37 -16.69 -7.77
C GLU A 36 3.49 -16.72 -6.24
N THR A 37 3.63 -17.93 -5.69
CA THR A 37 3.70 -18.14 -4.25
C THR A 37 4.84 -19.10 -3.92
N GLN A 38 5.65 -18.73 -2.93
CA GLN A 38 6.72 -19.52 -2.38
C GLN A 38 6.31 -20.07 -1.00
N ALA A 39 6.86 -21.24 -0.64
CA ALA A 39 6.64 -21.82 0.66
C ALA A 39 7.30 -20.95 1.73
N ASP A 40 6.55 -20.62 2.77
CA ASP A 40 7.01 -19.82 3.90
C ASP A 40 7.05 -20.69 5.16
N PRO A 41 8.13 -20.61 5.96
CA PRO A 41 8.24 -21.42 7.17
C PRO A 41 7.24 -20.99 8.26
N ASP A 42 6.80 -19.73 8.29
CA ASP A 42 5.99 -19.19 9.39
C ASP A 42 4.49 -19.33 9.15
N LEU A 43 4.06 -19.49 7.89
CA LEU A 43 2.64 -19.59 7.50
C LEU A 43 1.85 -20.59 8.34
N TRP A 44 2.39 -21.79 8.55
CA TRP A 44 1.68 -22.83 9.29
C TRP A 44 1.56 -22.51 10.79
N GLY A 45 2.52 -21.77 11.35
CA GLY A 45 2.42 -21.23 12.70
C GLY A 45 1.27 -20.24 12.82
N HIS A 46 1.20 -19.25 11.93
CA HIS A 46 0.09 -18.30 11.86
C HIS A 46 -1.26 -19.00 11.71
N LEU A 47 -1.34 -20.00 10.82
CA LEU A 47 -2.56 -20.77 10.62
C LEU A 47 -2.96 -21.51 11.90
N ARG A 48 -2.00 -22.14 12.59
CA ARG A 48 -2.26 -22.86 13.83
C ARG A 48 -2.78 -21.93 14.92
N PHE A 49 -2.11 -20.81 15.17
CA PHE A 49 -2.58 -19.82 16.14
C PHE A 49 -3.98 -19.29 15.80
N GLY A 50 -4.27 -19.05 14.52
CA GLY A 50 -5.60 -18.67 14.05
C GLY A 50 -6.67 -19.72 14.35
N LEU A 51 -6.38 -21.00 14.11
CA LEU A 51 -7.29 -22.11 14.41
C LEU A 51 -7.54 -22.25 15.92
N ASP A 52 -6.50 -22.09 16.74
CA ASP A 52 -6.62 -22.12 18.20
C ASP A 52 -7.43 -20.93 18.74
N ASN A 53 -7.21 -19.74 18.18
CA ASN A 53 -7.97 -18.56 18.56
C ASN A 53 -9.47 -18.74 18.26
N LEU A 54 -9.80 -19.35 17.12
CA LEU A 54 -11.19 -19.69 16.77
C LEU A 54 -11.78 -20.77 17.68
N ALA A 55 -11.02 -21.83 17.98
CA ALA A 55 -11.48 -22.94 18.79
C ALA A 55 -11.73 -22.53 20.26
N THR A 56 -10.81 -21.74 20.83
CA THR A 56 -10.88 -21.30 22.23
C THR A 56 -11.70 -20.02 22.41
N ARG A 57 -12.03 -19.31 21.31
CA ARG A 57 -12.65 -17.98 21.32
C ARG A 57 -11.86 -16.98 22.17
N SER A 58 -10.55 -17.14 22.21
CA SER A 58 -9.63 -16.33 22.99
C SER A 58 -8.37 -16.08 22.18
N ILE A 59 -7.62 -15.04 22.53
CA ILE A 59 -6.35 -14.73 21.85
C ILE A 59 -5.24 -15.32 22.71
N ALA A 60 -4.38 -16.13 22.10
CA ALA A 60 -3.23 -16.72 22.78
C ALA A 60 -2.35 -15.63 23.43
N ARG A 61 -2.18 -15.72 24.76
CA ARG A 61 -1.30 -14.83 25.56
C ARG A 61 0.01 -15.48 25.96
N ILE A 62 0.10 -16.78 25.75
CA ILE A 62 1.26 -17.62 26.07
C ILE A 62 1.61 -18.35 24.79
N ASP A 63 2.89 -18.50 24.50
CA ASP A 63 3.36 -19.32 23.38
C ASP A 63 3.42 -20.80 23.79
N PRO A 64 2.53 -21.67 23.24
CA PRO A 64 2.54 -23.09 23.55
C PRO A 64 3.45 -23.90 22.62
N TYR A 65 3.99 -23.29 21.56
CA TYR A 65 4.69 -23.98 20.47
C TYR A 65 6.20 -23.76 20.47
N SER A 66 6.69 -22.64 21.03
CA SER A 66 8.12 -22.42 21.16
C SER A 66 8.75 -23.39 22.16
N PHE A 67 9.77 -24.13 21.71
CA PHE A 67 10.54 -25.04 22.58
C PHE A 67 11.33 -24.29 23.67
N VAL A 68 11.85 -23.10 23.36
CA VAL A 68 12.76 -22.35 24.25
C VAL A 68 11.99 -21.46 25.22
N THR A 69 10.85 -20.93 24.78
CA THR A 69 10.06 -19.94 25.53
C THR A 69 8.65 -20.46 25.84
N ALA A 70 8.47 -21.79 25.85
CA ALA A 70 7.22 -22.44 26.23
C ALA A 70 6.73 -21.89 27.58
N GLY A 71 5.47 -21.46 27.63
CA GLY A 71 4.87 -20.98 28.89
C GLY A 71 5.18 -19.52 29.24
N THR A 72 5.97 -18.81 28.42
CA THR A 72 6.22 -17.37 28.62
C THR A 72 5.10 -16.52 27.99
N GLU A 73 4.89 -15.32 28.56
CA GLU A 73 3.95 -14.35 28.00
C GLU A 73 4.42 -13.88 26.62
N TRP A 74 3.51 -13.92 25.65
CA TRP A 74 3.75 -13.51 24.29
C TRP A 74 2.66 -12.55 23.82
N ILE A 75 3.08 -11.44 23.20
CA ILE A 75 2.18 -10.52 22.52
C ILE A 75 2.02 -10.99 21.08
N ASN A 76 0.92 -11.68 20.83
CA ASN A 76 0.50 -12.01 19.48
C ASN A 76 -0.05 -10.76 18.78
N HIS A 77 0.84 -10.05 18.10
CA HIS A 77 0.57 -8.80 17.40
C HIS A 77 -0.10 -8.96 16.02
N GLU A 78 -0.37 -10.20 15.59
CA GLU A 78 -0.92 -10.53 14.27
C GLU A 78 -2.20 -11.36 14.36
N TRP A 79 -2.78 -11.47 15.57
CA TRP A 79 -3.87 -12.38 15.89
C TRP A 79 -5.07 -12.29 14.93
N LEU A 80 -5.43 -11.09 14.44
CA LEU A 80 -6.57 -10.94 13.53
C LEU A 80 -6.23 -11.44 12.13
N ALA A 81 -4.99 -11.24 11.66
CA ALA A 81 -4.55 -11.80 10.38
C ALA A 81 -4.55 -13.33 10.45
N GLU A 82 -4.13 -13.90 11.57
CA GLU A 82 -4.16 -15.34 11.81
C GLU A 82 -5.58 -15.91 11.82
N VAL A 83 -6.52 -15.24 12.50
CA VAL A 83 -7.95 -15.61 12.46
C VAL A 83 -8.49 -15.56 11.03
N ILE A 84 -8.16 -14.51 10.26
CA ILE A 84 -8.55 -14.42 8.85
C ILE A 84 -7.95 -15.58 8.04
N PHE A 85 -6.68 -15.92 8.25
CA PHE A 85 -6.05 -17.06 7.58
C PHE A 85 -6.75 -18.38 7.91
N ALA A 86 -7.08 -18.62 9.17
CA ALA A 86 -7.80 -19.83 9.58
C ALA A 86 -9.19 -19.92 8.93
N LEU A 87 -9.94 -18.82 8.92
CA LEU A 87 -11.25 -18.77 8.25
C LEU A 87 -11.13 -19.01 6.74
N VAL A 88 -10.20 -18.33 6.06
CA VAL A 88 -10.00 -18.51 4.62
C VAL A 88 -9.52 -19.91 4.27
N TYR A 89 -8.61 -20.47 5.07
CA TYR A 89 -8.15 -21.84 4.91
C TYR A 89 -9.29 -22.85 5.03
N SER A 90 -10.25 -22.62 5.95
CA SER A 90 -11.42 -23.51 6.10
C SER A 90 -12.34 -23.55 4.87
N LEU A 91 -12.29 -22.53 4.00
CA LEU A 91 -13.12 -22.44 2.79
C LEU A 91 -12.53 -23.21 1.59
N GLY A 92 -11.21 -23.35 1.50
CA GLY A 92 -10.56 -23.91 0.31
C GLY A 92 -9.08 -24.22 0.45
N GLY A 93 -8.61 -24.44 1.68
CA GLY A 93 -7.23 -24.79 2.00
C GLY A 93 -6.21 -23.75 1.58
N ALA A 94 -5.03 -24.21 1.16
CA ALA A 94 -3.93 -23.36 0.72
C ALA A 94 -4.29 -22.52 -0.53
N THR A 95 -5.12 -23.04 -1.43
CA THR A 95 -5.59 -22.30 -2.61
C THR A 95 -6.37 -21.06 -2.21
N ALA A 96 -7.23 -21.14 -1.19
CA ALA A 96 -7.96 -19.98 -0.68
C ALA A 96 -7.03 -18.91 -0.10
N LEU A 97 -5.95 -19.32 0.59
CA LEU A 97 -4.93 -18.42 1.13
C LEU A 97 -4.14 -17.68 0.04
N ILE A 98 -3.73 -18.40 -1.02
CA ILE A 98 -3.09 -17.81 -2.20
C ILE A 98 -4.04 -16.79 -2.85
N GLY A 99 -5.33 -17.10 -2.87
CA GLY A 99 -6.37 -16.20 -3.34
C GLY A 99 -6.48 -14.92 -2.55
N LEU A 100 -6.57 -15.02 -1.22
CA LEU A 100 -6.58 -13.86 -0.33
C LEU A 100 -5.36 -12.97 -0.58
N LYS A 101 -4.16 -13.56 -0.58
CA LYS A 101 -2.90 -12.86 -0.85
C LYS A 101 -2.94 -12.12 -2.20
N THR A 102 -3.39 -12.80 -3.25
CA THR A 102 -3.52 -12.24 -4.60
C THR A 102 -4.49 -11.06 -4.62
N VAL A 103 -5.68 -11.21 -4.01
CA VAL A 103 -6.67 -10.13 -3.92
C VAL A 103 -6.10 -8.91 -3.19
N LEU A 104 -5.42 -9.10 -2.06
CA LEU A 104 -4.80 -8.00 -1.31
C LEU A 104 -3.70 -7.29 -2.13
N ALA A 105 -2.89 -8.03 -2.87
CA ALA A 105 -1.89 -7.45 -3.75
C ALA A 105 -2.53 -6.69 -4.93
N LEU A 106 -3.64 -7.19 -5.49
CA LEU A 106 -4.43 -6.47 -6.49
C LEU A 106 -5.05 -5.19 -5.92
N CYS A 107 -5.48 -5.19 -4.66
CA CYS A 107 -5.96 -3.98 -3.99
C CYS A 107 -4.90 -2.88 -3.95
N VAL A 108 -3.63 -3.22 -3.68
CA VAL A 108 -2.51 -2.26 -3.74
C VAL A 108 -2.40 -1.65 -5.14
N GLY A 109 -2.38 -2.49 -6.18
CA GLY A 109 -2.34 -2.02 -7.56
C GLY A 109 -3.53 -1.12 -7.92
N ALA A 110 -4.74 -1.49 -7.49
CA ALA A 110 -5.95 -0.72 -7.71
C ALA A 110 -5.92 0.66 -7.04
N ILE A 111 -5.37 0.76 -5.81
CA ILE A 111 -5.20 2.04 -5.11
C ILE A 111 -4.29 2.97 -5.93
N VAL A 112 -3.15 2.49 -6.41
CA VAL A 112 -2.22 3.28 -7.23
C VAL A 112 -2.86 3.69 -8.56
N LEU A 113 -3.53 2.76 -9.24
CA LEU A 113 -4.25 3.06 -10.48
C LEU A 113 -5.39 4.06 -10.28
N SER A 114 -6.07 4.04 -9.12
CA SER A 114 -7.10 5.01 -8.79
C SER A 114 -6.53 6.44 -8.73
N GLU A 115 -5.27 6.58 -8.30
CA GLU A 115 -4.58 7.86 -8.22
C GLU A 115 -4.13 8.33 -9.60
N VAL A 116 -3.59 7.42 -10.41
CA VAL A 116 -3.25 7.65 -11.83
C VAL A 116 -4.48 8.19 -12.58
N VAL A 117 -5.63 7.54 -12.43
CA VAL A 117 -6.89 7.95 -13.05
C VAL A 117 -7.40 9.27 -12.48
N HIS A 118 -7.33 9.47 -11.16
CA HIS A 118 -7.78 10.70 -10.52
C HIS A 118 -7.00 11.93 -11.01
N HIS A 119 -5.69 11.80 -11.16
CA HIS A 119 -4.85 12.84 -11.70
C HIS A 119 -4.89 12.92 -13.23
N GLY A 120 -5.62 12.04 -13.93
CA GLY A 120 -5.75 12.08 -15.39
C GLY A 120 -4.46 11.75 -16.13
N VAL A 121 -3.55 10.99 -15.51
CA VAL A 121 -2.32 10.54 -16.17
C VAL A 121 -2.69 9.47 -17.20
N PRO A 122 -2.17 9.52 -18.44
CA PRO A 122 -2.40 8.44 -19.40
C PRO A 122 -1.92 7.12 -18.83
N LEU A 123 -2.77 6.09 -18.86
CA LEU A 123 -2.46 4.79 -18.26
C LEU A 123 -1.20 4.17 -18.88
N ILE A 124 -1.04 4.31 -20.20
CA ILE A 124 0.15 3.81 -20.92
C ILE A 124 1.44 4.45 -20.40
N ARG A 125 1.41 5.74 -20.09
CA ARG A 125 2.56 6.48 -19.55
C ARG A 125 2.84 6.14 -18.08
N SER A 126 1.88 5.51 -17.41
CA SER A 126 2.00 5.06 -16.01
C SER A 126 2.44 3.60 -15.90
N LEU A 127 2.52 2.84 -17.01
CA LEU A 127 2.88 1.43 -16.97
C LEU A 127 4.27 1.19 -16.39
N VAL A 128 5.29 1.97 -16.79
CA VAL A 128 6.66 1.77 -16.31
C VAL A 128 6.77 1.94 -14.79
N PRO A 129 6.35 3.08 -14.18
CA PRO A 129 6.39 3.21 -12.72
C PRO A 129 5.51 2.19 -12.02
N PHE A 130 4.35 1.85 -12.59
CA PHE A 130 3.44 0.86 -12.03
C PHE A 130 4.02 -0.56 -12.02
N CYS A 131 4.57 -1.03 -13.14
CA CYS A 131 5.21 -2.34 -13.25
C CYS A 131 6.45 -2.43 -12.35
N LEU A 132 7.26 -1.37 -12.28
CA LEU A 132 8.42 -1.32 -11.39
C LEU A 132 7.99 -1.43 -9.92
N MET A 133 6.96 -0.67 -9.53
CA MET A 133 6.38 -0.76 -8.19
C MET A 133 5.86 -2.16 -7.89
N LEU A 134 5.13 -2.79 -8.82
CA LEU A 134 4.59 -4.14 -8.63
C LEU A 134 5.70 -5.18 -8.51
N PHE A 135 6.74 -5.06 -9.32
CA PHE A 135 7.87 -5.97 -9.30
C PHE A 135 8.63 -5.90 -7.97
N ILE A 136 8.82 -4.70 -7.42
CA ILE A 136 9.42 -4.53 -6.09
C ILE A 136 8.49 -5.06 -5.00
N SER A 137 7.20 -4.73 -5.05
CA SER A 137 6.21 -5.20 -4.07
C SER A 137 6.03 -6.71 -4.09
N ARG A 138 6.33 -7.38 -5.21
CA ARG A 138 6.36 -8.85 -5.30
C ARG A 138 7.26 -9.46 -4.23
N ILE A 139 8.36 -8.82 -3.84
CA ILE A 139 9.26 -9.32 -2.78
C ILE A 139 8.49 -9.61 -1.48
N ALA A 140 7.55 -8.73 -1.12
CA ALA A 140 6.68 -8.94 0.03
C ALA A 140 5.44 -9.80 -0.29
N SER A 141 5.07 -9.99 -1.55
CA SER A 141 3.88 -10.77 -1.92
C SER A 141 4.19 -12.20 -2.40
N LEU A 142 5.43 -12.66 -2.28
CA LEU A 142 5.82 -14.03 -2.63
C LEU A 142 5.31 -15.06 -1.61
N THR A 143 5.13 -14.67 -0.35
CA THR A 143 4.67 -15.57 0.71
C THR A 143 3.32 -15.15 1.26
N VAL A 144 2.58 -16.09 1.85
CA VAL A 144 1.36 -15.80 2.59
C VAL A 144 1.76 -15.48 4.03
N ARG A 145 1.85 -14.19 4.35
CA ARG A 145 2.22 -13.69 5.69
C ARG A 145 1.40 -12.46 6.05
N PRO A 146 1.23 -12.15 7.34
CA PRO A 146 0.40 -11.02 7.79
C PRO A 146 0.84 -9.65 7.24
N HIS A 147 2.12 -9.47 6.88
CA HIS A 147 2.60 -8.21 6.31
C HIS A 147 1.93 -7.82 4.97
N ILE A 148 1.27 -8.74 4.26
CA ILE A 148 0.48 -8.41 3.06
C ILE A 148 -0.62 -7.39 3.36
N PHE A 149 -1.23 -7.46 4.55
CA PHE A 149 -2.23 -6.48 5.01
C PHE A 149 -1.61 -5.09 5.19
N THR A 150 -0.35 -5.04 5.63
CA THR A 150 0.41 -3.77 5.75
C THR A 150 0.58 -3.10 4.42
N LEU A 151 0.80 -3.82 3.32
CA LEU A 151 0.92 -3.21 2.00
C LEU A 151 -0.37 -2.45 1.63
N VAL A 152 -1.55 -3.05 1.88
CA VAL A 152 -2.85 -2.41 1.61
C VAL A 152 -3.07 -1.20 2.51
N CYS A 153 -2.93 -1.37 3.83
CA CYS A 153 -3.19 -0.29 4.79
C CYS A 153 -2.20 0.87 4.62
N PHE A 154 -0.93 0.57 4.34
CA PHE A 154 0.07 1.60 4.05
C PHE A 154 -0.25 2.34 2.75
N SER A 155 -0.65 1.63 1.68
CA SER A 155 -1.09 2.25 0.42
C SER A 155 -2.26 3.20 0.63
N LEU A 156 -3.26 2.80 1.43
CA LEU A 156 -4.40 3.66 1.78
C LEU A 156 -3.98 4.88 2.62
N THR A 157 -2.98 4.72 3.50
CA THR A 157 -2.44 5.83 4.30
C THR A 157 -1.78 6.88 3.42
N VAL A 158 -0.90 6.46 2.50
CA VAL A 158 -0.24 7.38 1.55
C VAL A 158 -1.25 7.97 0.56
N TRP A 159 -2.23 7.17 0.11
CA TRP A 159 -3.33 7.65 -0.72
C TRP A 159 -4.14 8.74 -0.02
N ALA A 160 -4.47 8.58 1.27
CA ALA A 160 -5.17 9.60 2.04
C ALA A 160 -4.36 10.89 2.15
N ILE A 161 -3.04 10.80 2.37
CA ILE A 161 -2.13 11.96 2.33
C ILE A 161 -2.18 12.63 0.94
N SER A 162 -2.03 11.86 -0.15
CA SER A 162 -2.06 12.39 -1.52
C SER A 162 -3.37 13.12 -1.81
N ARG A 163 -4.51 12.54 -1.45
CA ARG A 163 -5.83 13.16 -1.60
C ARG A 163 -5.99 14.41 -0.76
N ARG A 164 -5.39 14.44 0.44
CA ARG A 164 -5.41 15.62 1.29
C ARG A 164 -4.62 16.77 0.69
N GLU A 165 -3.46 16.49 0.11
CA GLU A 165 -2.62 17.45 -0.62
C GLU A 165 -3.34 17.98 -1.89
N ALA A 166 -4.12 17.13 -2.54
CA ALA A 166 -5.02 17.52 -3.64
C ALA A 166 -6.29 18.28 -3.17
N GLY A 167 -6.43 18.56 -1.86
CA GLY A 167 -7.48 19.40 -1.28
C GLY A 167 -8.64 18.65 -0.59
N SER A 168 -8.68 17.31 -0.64
CA SER A 168 -9.74 16.52 -0.01
C SER A 168 -9.51 16.38 1.50
N ARG A 169 -10.23 17.17 2.30
CA ARG A 169 -10.16 17.09 3.78
C ARG A 169 -10.72 15.79 4.35
N TRP A 170 -11.70 15.19 3.67
CA TRP A 170 -12.36 13.97 4.13
C TRP A 170 -11.49 12.72 4.01
N SER A 171 -10.47 12.75 3.15
CA SER A 171 -9.57 11.60 2.93
C SER A 171 -8.89 11.12 4.22
N LEU A 172 -8.51 12.03 5.13
CA LEU A 172 -7.85 11.69 6.39
C LEU A 172 -8.79 10.98 7.39
N TRP A 173 -10.12 11.11 7.24
CA TRP A 173 -11.07 10.39 8.08
C TRP A 173 -11.17 8.89 7.75
N LEU A 174 -10.53 8.44 6.68
CA LEU A 174 -10.28 7.01 6.46
C LEU A 174 -9.29 6.43 7.48
N LEU A 175 -8.38 7.26 8.03
CA LEU A 175 -7.28 6.79 8.86
C LEU A 175 -7.76 6.17 10.18
N PRO A 176 -8.69 6.75 10.96
CA PRO A 176 -9.14 6.13 12.21
C PRO A 176 -9.64 4.68 12.10
N PRO A 177 -10.63 4.34 11.26
CA PRO A 177 -11.06 2.96 11.12
C PRO A 177 -9.95 2.07 10.53
N LEU A 178 -9.12 2.62 9.63
CA LEU A 178 -8.00 1.89 9.06
C LEU A 178 -6.98 1.46 10.12
N PHE A 179 -6.59 2.37 11.03
CA PHE A 179 -5.61 2.10 12.07
C PHE A 179 -6.16 1.21 13.20
N ALA A 180 -7.45 1.34 13.54
CA ALA A 180 -8.12 0.40 14.45
C ALA A 180 -8.11 -1.04 13.92
N LEU A 181 -8.28 -1.21 12.61
CA LEU A 181 -8.18 -2.52 11.97
C LEU A 181 -6.72 -2.98 11.87
N TRP A 182 -5.83 -2.12 11.35
CA TRP A 182 -4.45 -2.47 11.02
C TRP A 182 -3.62 -2.87 12.24
N VAL A 183 -3.82 -2.23 13.39
CA VAL A 183 -3.08 -2.57 14.63
C VAL A 183 -3.28 -4.02 15.07
N ASN A 184 -4.38 -4.65 14.67
CA ASN A 184 -4.68 -6.06 14.97
C ASN A 184 -4.19 -7.01 13.87
N LEU A 185 -3.89 -6.51 12.68
CA LEU A 185 -3.48 -7.31 11.52
C LEU A 185 -1.97 -7.52 11.45
N HIS A 186 -1.17 -6.47 11.68
CA HIS A 186 0.29 -6.55 11.56
C HIS A 186 0.98 -5.36 12.23
N GLY A 187 2.17 -5.60 12.81
CA GLY A 187 2.98 -4.56 13.47
C GLY A 187 3.46 -3.41 12.57
N GLY A 188 3.31 -3.58 11.25
CA GLY A 188 3.62 -2.57 10.22
C GLY A 188 2.79 -1.29 10.30
N PHE A 189 1.73 -1.23 11.13
CA PHE A 189 1.02 0.02 11.41
C PHE A 189 1.97 1.13 11.92
N LEU A 190 3.08 0.77 12.57
CA LEU A 190 4.13 1.71 12.99
C LEU A 190 4.72 2.49 11.80
N ALA A 191 4.87 1.86 10.63
CA ALA A 191 5.33 2.55 9.43
C ALA A 191 4.31 3.62 8.97
N GLY A 192 3.01 3.31 9.07
CA GLY A 192 1.94 4.27 8.80
C GLY A 192 1.95 5.45 9.78
N ILE A 193 2.08 5.17 11.08
CA ILE A 193 2.23 6.21 12.12
C ILE A 193 3.45 7.08 11.86
N GLY A 194 4.60 6.48 11.53
CA GLY A 194 5.84 7.20 11.25
C GLY A 194 5.68 8.18 10.08
N VAL A 195 5.11 7.72 8.97
CA VAL A 195 4.82 8.57 7.80
C VAL A 195 3.84 9.70 8.14
N LEU A 196 2.75 9.40 8.86
CA LEU A 196 1.80 10.43 9.28
C LEU A 196 2.42 11.45 10.22
N SER A 197 3.31 11.01 11.13
CA SER A 197 4.03 11.88 12.05
C SER A 197 4.92 12.87 11.30
N VAL A 198 5.72 12.37 10.35
CA VAL A 198 6.58 13.20 9.49
C VAL A 198 5.75 14.19 8.68
N TRP A 199 4.68 13.72 8.05
CA TRP A 199 3.79 14.57 7.26
C TRP A 199 3.17 15.67 8.13
N MET A 200 2.59 15.31 9.27
CA MET A 200 1.92 16.24 10.18
C MET A 200 2.89 17.27 10.78
N ALA A 201 4.09 16.85 11.19
CA ALA A 201 5.11 17.75 11.70
C ALA A 201 5.48 18.81 10.66
N MET A 202 5.63 18.42 9.39
CA MET A 202 5.96 19.35 8.32
C MET A 202 4.76 20.21 7.88
N ARG A 203 3.53 19.74 8.03
CA ARG A 203 2.31 20.57 7.89
C ARG A 203 2.28 21.67 8.96
N VAL A 204 2.60 21.34 10.21
CA VAL A 204 2.72 22.30 11.32
C VAL A 204 3.79 23.34 11.03
N VAL A 205 4.99 22.93 10.60
CA VAL A 205 6.07 23.84 10.20
C VAL A 205 5.62 24.76 9.07
N SER A 206 4.94 24.22 8.05
CA SER A 206 4.44 24.99 6.91
C SER A 206 3.39 26.02 7.31
N ALA A 207 2.43 25.66 8.17
CA ALA A 207 1.42 26.58 8.67
C ALA A 207 2.02 27.66 9.57
N ALA A 208 2.97 27.31 10.44
CA ALA A 208 3.65 28.29 11.30
C ALA A 208 4.39 29.33 10.48
N HIS A 209 5.04 28.91 9.39
CA HIS A 209 5.66 29.83 8.43
C HIS A 209 4.61 30.70 7.72
N GLN A 210 3.49 30.14 7.27
CA GLN A 210 2.44 30.91 6.57
C GLN A 210 1.79 31.98 7.45
N VAL A 211 1.46 31.66 8.71
CA VAL A 211 0.86 32.60 9.66
C VAL A 211 1.76 33.81 9.92
N ARG A 212 3.09 33.64 9.87
CA ARG A 212 4.06 34.74 9.99
C ARG A 212 3.95 35.77 8.87
N PHE A 213 3.59 35.35 7.66
CA PHE A 213 3.51 36.22 6.48
C PHE A 213 2.08 36.57 6.07
N ARG A 214 1.08 35.80 6.53
CA ARG A 214 -0.35 36.00 6.27
C ARG A 214 -1.13 35.70 7.55
N PRO A 215 -1.55 36.73 8.31
CA PRO A 215 -2.23 36.52 9.58
C PRO A 215 -3.56 35.81 9.36
N CYS A 216 -3.60 34.53 9.74
CA CYS A 216 -4.79 33.70 9.83
C CYS A 216 -4.69 32.87 11.12
N PRO A 217 -5.81 32.36 11.66
CA PRO A 217 -5.75 31.55 12.88
C PRO A 217 -5.04 30.22 12.59
N PHE A 218 -3.85 30.02 13.14
CA PHE A 218 -3.04 28.80 13.00
C PHE A 218 -3.86 27.52 13.24
N ALA A 219 -4.71 27.53 14.28
CA ALA A 219 -5.58 26.41 14.61
C ALA A 219 -6.55 26.05 13.46
N ARG A 220 -7.05 27.04 12.71
CA ARG A 220 -7.98 26.81 11.59
C ARG A 220 -7.29 26.09 10.42
N GLU A 221 -5.99 26.28 10.23
CA GLU A 221 -5.22 25.61 9.18
C GLU A 221 -4.89 24.16 9.54
N ILE A 222 -4.56 23.92 10.81
CA ILE A 222 -4.03 22.64 11.29
C ILE A 222 -5.11 21.68 11.77
N TRP A 223 -6.19 22.17 12.38
CA TRP A 223 -7.22 21.31 12.98
C TRP A 223 -7.85 20.28 12.02
N PRO A 224 -8.13 20.62 10.74
CA PRO A 224 -8.66 19.63 9.78
C PRO A 224 -7.74 18.44 9.54
N ASP A 225 -6.45 18.57 9.85
CA ASP A 225 -5.45 17.51 9.70
C ASP A 225 -5.14 16.85 11.04
N ALA A 226 -4.93 17.67 12.08
CA ALA A 226 -4.57 17.22 13.42
C ALA A 226 -5.62 16.30 14.02
N LEU A 227 -6.90 16.64 13.86
CA LEU A 227 -7.99 15.89 14.48
C LEU A 227 -8.08 14.44 13.95
N PRO A 228 -8.26 14.18 12.63
CA PRO A 228 -8.34 12.81 12.14
C PRO A 228 -7.06 12.01 12.40
N ILE A 229 -5.88 12.64 12.35
CA ILE A 229 -4.62 11.97 12.68
C ILE A 229 -4.55 11.60 14.15
N THR A 230 -4.93 12.51 15.06
CA THR A 230 -4.97 12.22 16.51
C THR A 230 -5.92 11.07 16.81
N VAL A 231 -7.12 11.08 16.20
CA VAL A 231 -8.07 9.98 16.35
C VAL A 231 -7.50 8.68 15.77
N ALA A 232 -6.75 8.72 14.66
CA ALA A 232 -6.09 7.53 14.11
C ALA A 232 -4.98 6.97 15.02
N PHE A 233 -4.22 7.84 15.71
CA PHE A 233 -3.26 7.40 16.72
C PHE A 233 -3.97 6.72 17.89
N LEU A 234 -5.04 7.33 18.41
CA LEU A 234 -5.84 6.74 19.48
C LEU A 234 -6.52 5.44 19.04
N ALA A 235 -6.91 5.32 17.77
CA ALA A 235 -7.52 4.12 17.21
C ALA A 235 -6.59 2.90 17.29
N THR A 236 -5.26 3.08 17.30
CA THR A 236 -4.33 1.95 17.50
C THR A 236 -4.42 1.34 18.90
N LEU A 237 -5.03 2.03 19.87
CA LEU A 237 -5.27 1.48 21.19
C LEU A 237 -6.41 0.45 21.20
N VAL A 238 -7.16 0.34 20.11
CA VAL A 238 -8.21 -0.66 19.91
C VAL A 238 -7.56 -2.00 19.55
N ASN A 239 -6.85 -2.58 20.50
CA ASN A 239 -6.23 -3.90 20.40
C ASN A 239 -6.21 -4.57 21.80
N PRO A 240 -6.10 -5.92 21.89
CA PRO A 240 -6.18 -6.66 23.16
C PRO A 240 -5.09 -6.33 24.20
N TYR A 241 -4.02 -5.67 23.77
CA TYR A 241 -2.84 -5.34 24.57
C TYR A 241 -2.70 -3.84 24.83
N PHE A 242 -3.61 -3.01 24.30
CA PHE A 242 -3.61 -1.55 24.46
C PHE A 242 -2.23 -0.94 24.13
N VAL A 243 -1.65 -0.15 25.05
CA VAL A 243 -0.30 0.44 24.92
C VAL A 243 0.84 -0.60 25.04
N GLY A 244 0.59 -1.79 25.58
CA GLY A 244 1.58 -2.85 25.72
C GLY A 244 2.16 -3.27 24.36
N LEU A 245 1.32 -3.33 23.33
CA LEU A 245 1.73 -3.63 21.96
C LEU A 245 2.77 -2.64 21.42
N TRP A 246 2.62 -1.35 21.72
CA TRP A 246 3.57 -0.33 21.29
C TRP A 246 4.95 -0.58 21.91
N THR A 247 5.00 -0.83 23.22
CA THR A 247 6.26 -1.10 23.91
C THR A 247 6.94 -2.36 23.40
N PHE A 248 6.16 -3.40 23.10
CA PHE A 248 6.65 -4.65 22.52
C PHE A 248 7.27 -4.44 21.13
N LEU A 249 6.57 -3.73 20.24
CA LEU A 249 7.06 -3.50 18.89
C LEU A 249 8.26 -2.54 18.86
N LEU A 250 8.30 -1.52 19.71
CA LEU A 250 9.47 -0.63 19.83
C LEU A 250 10.71 -1.38 20.33
N ARG A 251 10.56 -2.27 21.31
CA ARG A 251 11.66 -3.16 21.73
C ARG A 251 12.09 -4.07 20.59
N THR A 252 11.13 -4.70 19.90
CA THR A 252 11.39 -5.58 18.76
C THR A 252 12.11 -4.86 17.62
N ALA A 253 11.81 -3.57 17.39
CA ALA A 253 12.41 -2.77 16.34
C ALA A 253 13.81 -2.23 16.66
N THR A 254 14.18 -2.15 17.94
CA THR A 254 15.46 -1.55 18.40
C THR A 254 16.51 -2.59 18.76
N ILE A 255 16.11 -3.84 19.03
CA ILE A 255 17.03 -4.94 19.28
C ILE A 255 17.58 -5.46 17.94
N PRO A 256 18.92 -5.55 17.76
CA PRO A 256 19.52 -6.13 16.56
C PRO A 256 19.10 -7.59 16.34
N ARG A 257 18.86 -7.96 15.09
CA ARG A 257 18.49 -9.33 14.67
C ARG A 257 19.32 -9.78 13.46
N PRO A 258 20.65 -9.93 13.60
CA PRO A 258 21.54 -10.22 12.47
C PRO A 258 21.22 -11.52 11.71
N GLU A 259 20.47 -12.42 12.34
CA GLU A 259 20.03 -13.72 11.82
C GLU A 259 18.87 -13.58 10.83
N ILE A 260 18.15 -12.46 10.87
CA ILE A 260 17.00 -12.23 9.98
C ILE A 260 17.42 -11.31 8.83
N THR A 261 17.62 -11.90 7.66
CA THR A 261 18.14 -11.23 6.46
C THR A 261 17.31 -10.03 6.01
N GLU A 262 16.00 -10.04 6.24
CA GLU A 262 15.10 -8.93 5.86
C GLU A 262 15.31 -7.64 6.70
N TRP A 263 15.99 -7.76 7.85
CA TRP A 263 16.36 -6.64 8.71
C TRP A 263 17.72 -6.03 8.34
N ALA A 264 18.48 -6.69 7.46
CA ALA A 264 19.73 -6.15 6.96
C ALA A 264 19.48 -4.95 6.03
N PRO A 265 20.44 -4.00 5.94
CA PRO A 265 20.42 -2.94 4.95
C PRO A 265 20.24 -3.45 3.51
N LEU A 266 19.57 -2.67 2.67
CA LEU A 266 19.48 -2.94 1.23
C LEU A 266 20.88 -3.10 0.60
N PRO A 267 21.18 -4.23 -0.08
CA PRO A 267 22.40 -4.34 -0.88
C PRO A 267 22.32 -3.39 -2.08
N ILE A 268 23.16 -2.35 -2.05
CA ILE A 268 23.21 -1.30 -3.08
C ILE A 268 23.74 -1.83 -4.42
N VAL A 269 24.61 -2.85 -4.37
CA VAL A 269 25.12 -3.53 -5.57
C VAL A 269 24.29 -4.79 -5.82
N GLY A 270 23.67 -4.86 -7.00
CA GLY A 270 22.84 -6.00 -7.43
C GLY A 270 21.45 -5.57 -7.90
N LEU A 271 20.56 -6.56 -8.08
CA LEU A 271 19.21 -6.32 -8.59
C LEU A 271 18.41 -5.39 -7.68
N LEU A 272 18.44 -5.59 -6.35
CA LEU A 272 17.66 -4.77 -5.41
C LEU A 272 18.10 -3.31 -5.41
N GLY A 273 19.42 -3.05 -5.44
CA GLY A 273 19.96 -1.71 -5.60
C GLY A 273 19.59 -1.07 -6.94
N ALA A 274 19.62 -1.82 -8.04
CA ALA A 274 19.20 -1.34 -9.35
C ALA A 274 17.70 -0.96 -9.38
N LEU A 275 16.83 -1.76 -8.75
CA LEU A 275 15.40 -1.46 -8.62
C LEU A 275 15.15 -0.21 -7.75
N TYR A 276 15.89 -0.08 -6.64
CA TYR A 276 15.84 1.08 -5.76
C TYR A 276 16.24 2.37 -6.50
N PHE A 277 17.40 2.38 -7.17
CA PHE A 277 17.85 3.55 -7.93
C PHE A 277 16.99 3.81 -9.16
N GLY A 278 16.51 2.78 -9.84
CA GLY A 278 15.57 2.93 -10.95
C GLY A 278 14.27 3.61 -10.53
N THR A 279 13.74 3.24 -9.37
CA THR A 279 12.55 3.88 -8.79
C THR A 279 12.86 5.34 -8.46
N LEU A 280 13.96 5.61 -7.74
CA LEU A 280 14.37 6.96 -7.38
C LEU A 280 14.62 7.86 -8.59
N ALA A 281 15.26 7.34 -9.64
CA ALA A 281 15.51 8.06 -10.88
C ALA A 281 14.19 8.41 -11.57
N LEU A 282 13.25 7.47 -11.65
CA LEU A 282 11.96 7.66 -12.31
C LEU A 282 11.07 8.66 -11.56
N THR A 283 10.85 8.47 -10.27
CA THR A 283 10.03 9.37 -9.44
C THR A 283 10.72 10.72 -9.24
N GLY A 284 12.04 10.73 -9.04
CA GLY A 284 12.86 11.94 -8.92
C GLY A 284 12.86 12.78 -10.19
N ALA A 285 13.01 12.16 -11.38
CA ALA A 285 12.91 12.85 -12.66
C ALA A 285 11.53 13.46 -12.87
N ALA A 286 10.45 12.72 -12.53
CA ALA A 286 9.09 13.23 -12.61
C ALA A 286 8.89 14.46 -11.72
N ILE A 287 9.29 14.39 -10.44
CA ILE A 287 9.22 15.50 -9.50
C ILE A 287 10.05 16.69 -9.99
N ARG A 288 11.29 16.46 -10.45
CA ARG A 288 12.21 17.51 -10.92
C ARG A 288 11.72 18.22 -12.19
N CYS A 289 11.04 17.51 -13.07
CA CYS A 289 10.53 18.04 -14.34
C CYS A 289 9.14 18.66 -14.22
N SER A 290 8.41 18.29 -13.16
CA SER A 290 7.07 18.79 -12.85
C SER A 290 7.05 20.29 -12.57
N ARG A 291 5.94 20.93 -12.94
CA ARG A 291 5.61 22.31 -12.55
C ARG A 291 4.71 22.37 -11.32
N GLN A 292 4.20 21.21 -10.87
CA GLN A 292 3.37 21.13 -9.68
C GLN A 292 4.24 21.34 -8.44
N PRO A 293 3.78 22.11 -7.45
CA PRO A 293 4.51 22.26 -6.20
C PRO A 293 4.59 20.90 -5.51
N PHE A 294 5.75 20.59 -4.93
CA PHE A 294 5.90 19.46 -4.04
C PHE A 294 5.96 19.98 -2.61
N SER A 295 4.88 19.77 -1.84
CA SER A 295 4.78 20.34 -0.50
C SER A 295 5.90 19.82 0.41
N LEU A 296 6.30 20.64 1.37
CA LEU A 296 7.33 20.28 2.35
C LEU A 296 6.98 18.98 3.10
N ALA A 297 5.69 18.77 3.37
CA ALA A 297 5.21 17.58 4.04
C ALA A 297 5.37 16.33 3.18
N SER A 298 4.90 16.35 1.93
CA SER A 298 5.01 15.21 1.02
C SER A 298 6.46 14.93 0.61
N SER A 299 7.29 15.96 0.42
CA SER A 299 8.71 15.78 0.11
C SER A 299 9.49 15.17 1.27
N SER A 300 9.14 15.51 2.51
CA SER A 300 9.75 14.92 3.71
C SER A 300 9.32 13.46 3.91
N VAL A 301 8.05 13.13 3.66
CA VAL A 301 7.59 11.74 3.62
C VAL A 301 8.35 10.96 2.55
N TYR A 302 8.45 11.50 1.34
CA TYR A 302 9.20 10.88 0.25
C TYR A 302 10.65 10.61 0.65
N ALA A 303 11.34 11.60 1.24
CA ALA A 303 12.72 11.44 1.71
C ALA A 303 12.83 10.35 2.78
N CYS A 304 11.92 10.32 3.76
CA CYS A 304 11.86 9.27 4.77
C CYS A 304 11.73 7.87 4.13
N LEU A 305 10.81 7.72 3.18
CA LEU A 305 10.61 6.45 2.47
C LEU A 305 11.82 6.00 1.66
N VAL A 306 12.56 6.93 1.06
CA VAL A 306 13.80 6.62 0.33
C VAL A 306 14.91 6.14 1.27
N ILE A 307 14.95 6.60 2.52
CA ILE A 307 15.98 6.23 3.50
C ILE A 307 15.72 4.86 4.12
N LEU A 308 14.46 4.52 4.42
CA LEU A 308 14.11 3.32 5.19
C LEU A 308 14.66 1.99 4.62
N PRO A 309 14.68 1.73 3.29
CA PRO A 309 15.29 0.51 2.75
C PRO A 309 16.79 0.38 3.05
N LEU A 310 17.50 1.51 3.20
CA LEU A 310 18.93 1.53 3.56
C LEU A 310 19.16 1.12 5.02
N VAL A 311 18.12 1.16 5.85
CA VAL A 311 18.15 0.64 7.23
C VAL A 311 17.78 -0.84 7.23
N ALA A 312 16.69 -1.21 6.57
CA ALA A 312 16.26 -2.60 6.44
C ALA A 312 15.55 -2.85 5.11
N VAL A 313 15.99 -3.87 4.37
CA VAL A 313 15.50 -4.19 3.01
C VAL A 313 14.00 -4.47 2.96
N ARG A 314 13.40 -4.96 4.05
CA ARG A 314 11.95 -5.14 4.17
C ARG A 314 11.10 -3.87 3.96
N HIS A 315 11.70 -2.68 4.05
CA HIS A 315 11.01 -1.42 3.76
C HIS A 315 10.97 -1.07 2.27
N LEU A 316 11.69 -1.80 1.41
CA LEU A 316 11.74 -1.55 -0.03
C LEU A 316 10.36 -1.57 -0.72
N PRO A 317 9.43 -2.50 -0.43
CA PRO A 317 8.06 -2.45 -0.94
C PRO A 317 7.30 -1.18 -0.54
N LEU A 318 7.42 -0.75 0.72
CA LEU A 318 6.77 0.47 1.21
C LEU A 318 7.33 1.72 0.53
N MET A 319 8.64 1.74 0.28
CA MET A 319 9.29 2.80 -0.50
C MET A 319 8.75 2.85 -1.92
N ALA A 320 8.69 1.72 -2.62
CA ALA A 320 8.19 1.68 -3.99
C ALA A 320 6.74 2.14 -4.11
N ILE A 321 5.86 1.63 -3.23
CA ILE A 321 4.44 2.02 -3.18
C ILE A 321 4.31 3.52 -2.87
N GLY A 322 4.92 3.98 -1.78
CA GLY A 322 4.71 5.32 -1.26
C GLY A 322 5.30 6.40 -2.17
N THR A 323 6.51 6.19 -2.69
CA THR A 323 7.14 7.13 -3.62
C THR A 323 6.42 7.19 -4.97
N THR A 324 5.91 6.06 -5.46
CA THR A 324 5.10 6.02 -6.68
C THR A 324 3.81 6.82 -6.50
N LEU A 325 3.06 6.58 -5.42
CA LEU A 325 1.82 7.31 -5.12
C LEU A 325 2.05 8.82 -5.04
N LEU A 326 3.06 9.27 -4.29
CA LEU A 326 3.38 10.69 -4.14
C LEU A 326 3.87 11.33 -5.45
N ALA A 327 4.46 10.54 -6.35
CA ALA A 327 4.95 11.02 -7.65
C ALA A 327 3.86 11.10 -8.74
N VAL A 328 2.68 10.50 -8.55
CA VAL A 328 1.58 10.49 -9.55
C VAL A 328 1.22 11.88 -10.09
N PRO A 329 1.00 12.92 -9.27
CA PRO A 329 0.71 14.26 -9.77
C PRO A 329 1.85 14.84 -10.61
N HIS A 330 3.09 14.46 -10.29
CA HIS A 330 4.29 14.93 -10.95
C HIS A 330 4.53 14.23 -12.29
N PHE A 331 4.19 12.94 -12.43
CA PHE A 331 4.23 12.22 -13.70
C PHE A 331 3.40 12.93 -14.77
N ARG A 332 2.15 13.29 -14.47
CA ARG A 332 1.31 14.04 -15.41
C ARG A 332 1.98 15.32 -15.88
N SER A 333 2.41 16.16 -14.94
CA SER A 333 3.00 17.46 -15.26
C SER A 333 4.31 17.33 -16.04
N ALA A 334 5.15 16.34 -15.72
CA ALA A 334 6.36 16.03 -16.46
C ALA A 334 6.05 15.57 -17.89
N PHE A 335 5.06 14.68 -18.07
CA PHE A 335 4.65 14.22 -19.39
C PHE A 335 4.05 15.33 -20.24
N GLU A 336 3.22 16.20 -19.66
CA GLU A 336 2.69 17.38 -20.37
C GLU A 336 3.80 18.31 -20.84
N ARG A 337 4.89 18.43 -20.06
CA ARG A 337 6.05 19.24 -20.44
C ARG A 337 6.85 18.63 -21.60
N TRP A 338 7.01 17.32 -21.64
CA TRP A 338 7.90 16.65 -22.60
C TRP A 338 7.18 16.22 -23.88
N LEU A 339 5.93 15.79 -23.76
CA LEU A 339 5.15 15.16 -24.83
C LEU A 339 3.94 16.02 -25.26
N GLY A 340 3.81 17.24 -24.74
CA GLY A 340 2.68 18.13 -25.01
C GLY A 340 1.41 17.81 -24.18
N GLU A 341 0.42 18.71 -24.27
CA GLU A 341 -0.85 18.56 -23.55
C GLU A 341 -1.55 17.25 -23.94
N TYR A 342 -1.81 16.41 -22.93
CA TYR A 342 -2.70 15.28 -23.08
C TYR A 342 -4.08 15.66 -22.53
N ARG A 343 -5.11 15.65 -23.39
CA ARG A 343 -6.50 15.84 -22.97
C ARG A 343 -7.13 14.47 -22.70
N PRO A 344 -7.36 14.07 -21.44
CA PRO A 344 -8.02 12.81 -21.17
C PRO A 344 -9.45 12.83 -21.72
N PRO A 345 -9.93 11.75 -22.36
CA PRO A 345 -11.35 11.65 -22.71
C PRO A 345 -12.18 11.58 -21.42
N ALA A 346 -13.38 12.14 -21.44
CA ALA A 346 -14.29 12.27 -20.29
C ALA A 346 -14.84 10.94 -19.71
N ALA A 347 -14.18 9.80 -19.95
CA ALA A 347 -14.57 8.50 -19.40
C ALA A 347 -14.16 8.41 -17.92
N ARG A 348 -15.01 8.98 -17.06
CA ARG A 348 -14.92 8.88 -15.60
C ARG A 348 -15.12 7.43 -15.13
N LEU A 349 -14.27 7.03 -14.17
CA LEU A 349 -14.54 6.20 -12.97
C LEU A 349 -15.09 4.76 -13.09
N VAL A 350 -15.53 4.27 -14.25
CA VAL A 350 -16.20 2.94 -14.31
C VAL A 350 -15.21 1.76 -14.46
N ALA A 351 -13.99 1.98 -14.96
CA ALA A 351 -13.08 0.87 -15.28
C ALA A 351 -12.37 0.26 -14.07
N VAL A 352 -12.01 1.03 -13.04
CA VAL A 352 -11.21 0.51 -11.91
C VAL A 352 -12.01 -0.43 -11.01
N PRO A 353 -13.27 -0.12 -10.61
CA PRO A 353 -14.09 -1.08 -9.87
C PRO A 353 -14.40 -2.34 -10.69
N LEU A 354 -14.66 -2.20 -12.00
CA LEU A 354 -14.95 -3.34 -12.88
C LEU A 354 -13.73 -4.25 -13.05
N ILE A 355 -12.52 -3.72 -13.18
CA ILE A 355 -11.30 -4.52 -13.28
C ILE A 355 -11.05 -5.34 -12.01
N VAL A 356 -11.25 -4.72 -10.83
CA VAL A 356 -11.11 -5.42 -9.54
C VAL A 356 -12.22 -6.44 -9.35
N ILE A 357 -13.48 -6.10 -9.65
CA ILE A 357 -14.61 -7.02 -9.57
C ILE A 357 -14.44 -8.18 -10.55
N SER A 358 -14.01 -7.93 -11.79
CA SER A 358 -13.75 -8.98 -12.79
C SER A 358 -12.57 -9.87 -12.41
N ALA A 359 -11.53 -9.33 -11.77
CA ALA A 359 -10.42 -10.14 -11.27
C ALA A 359 -10.82 -11.02 -10.08
N VAL A 360 -11.62 -10.47 -9.15
CA VAL A 360 -12.17 -11.23 -8.01
C VAL A 360 -13.14 -12.30 -8.50
N VAL A 361 -14.04 -11.98 -9.43
CA VAL A 361 -15.00 -12.93 -10.01
C VAL A 361 -14.27 -14.00 -10.85
N GLY A 362 -13.30 -13.62 -11.68
CA GLY A 362 -12.50 -14.56 -12.46
C GLY A 362 -11.71 -15.54 -11.57
N TYR A 363 -11.14 -15.03 -10.48
CA TYR A 363 -10.48 -15.87 -9.49
C TYR A 363 -11.48 -16.83 -8.81
N LEU A 364 -12.61 -16.32 -8.31
CA LEU A 364 -13.65 -17.13 -7.65
C LEU A 364 -14.26 -18.22 -8.57
N ILE A 365 -14.30 -18.00 -9.89
CA ILE A 365 -14.75 -19.00 -10.87
C ILE A 365 -13.66 -20.05 -11.18
N SER A 366 -12.38 -19.74 -10.96
CA SER A 366 -11.27 -20.67 -11.20
C SER A 366 -11.00 -21.64 -10.03
N VAL A 367 -11.41 -21.28 -8.81
CA VAL A 367 -11.23 -22.13 -7.60
C VAL A 367 -12.00 -23.47 -7.65
N PRO A 368 -13.24 -23.56 -8.17
CA PRO A 368 -13.95 -24.84 -8.26
C PRO A 368 -13.38 -25.81 -9.30
N LEU A 369 -12.61 -25.32 -10.29
CA LEU A 369 -12.10 -26.15 -11.39
C LEU A 369 -10.84 -26.94 -11.00
N THR A 370 -10.06 -26.46 -10.05
CA THR A 370 -8.87 -27.17 -9.54
C THR A 370 -9.21 -28.23 -8.50
N LEU A 371 -10.32 -28.09 -7.77
CA LEU A 371 -10.75 -29.06 -6.73
C LEU A 371 -11.42 -30.33 -7.27
N ARG A 372 -11.74 -30.41 -8.57
CA ARG A 372 -12.27 -31.63 -9.20
C ARG A 372 -11.20 -32.57 -9.77
N GLY A 373 -9.92 -32.16 -9.78
CA GLY A 373 -8.81 -32.93 -10.36
C GLY A 373 -8.04 -33.84 -9.39
N SER A 374 -8.29 -33.79 -8.07
CA SER A 374 -7.50 -34.53 -7.07
C SER A 374 -8.25 -35.70 -6.41
N ARG A 375 -9.23 -36.29 -7.10
CA ARG A 375 -9.82 -37.58 -6.74
C ARG A 375 -9.48 -38.59 -7.85
N SER A 376 -8.26 -39.12 -7.81
CA SER A 376 -7.88 -40.38 -8.46
C SER A 376 -6.80 -41.04 -7.62
#